data_AF-A0AA36MTR3-F1
#
_entry.id   AF-A0AA36MTR3-F1
#
_cell.length_a   1.000
_cell.length_b   1.000
_cell.length_c   1.000
_cell.angle_alpha   90.00
_cell.angle_beta   90.00
_cell.angle_gamma   90.00
#
_symmetry.space_group_name_H-M   'P 1'
#
loop_
_entity.id
_entity.type
_entity.pdbx_description
1 polymer ?
#
loop_
_entity_poly.entity_id
_entity_poly.type
_entity_poly.pdbx_seq_one_letter_code
_entity_poly.pdbx_strand_id
1 'polypeptide(L)'
;MAVEVRSRALWLVALLLMQTCCLVSGQARFCPNLQPYVQWLGRWKAACQPQNNVSWFASCSWITCECLWEALAAPVAQDELAPCFQEALVQSLLEQDVKWFVTSLLRTCRPHTDELSKPCGKCDKYREFNDCDGASSPFP
;
A
#
# COMPACT_ATOMS: atom_id res chain seq x y z
N MET A 1 60.46 0.12 -7.78
CA MET A 1 59.44 0.09 -6.69
C MET A 1 58.05 0.48 -7.23
N ALA A 2 57.57 -0.13 -8.33
CA ALA A 2 56.33 0.31 -9.01
C ALA A 2 55.35 -0.84 -9.33
N VAL A 3 55.63 -2.06 -8.85
CA VAL A 3 54.88 -3.27 -9.25
C VAL A 3 53.83 -3.69 -8.20
N GLU A 4 53.93 -3.19 -6.97
CA GLU A 4 53.10 -3.69 -5.84
C GLU A 4 51.73 -3.03 -5.69
N VAL A 5 51.49 -1.88 -6.33
CA VAL A 5 50.26 -1.10 -6.14
C VAL A 5 49.08 -1.68 -6.94
N ARG A 6 49.34 -2.39 -8.04
CA ARG A 6 48.28 -2.93 -8.91
C ARG A 6 47.51 -4.10 -8.29
N SER A 7 48.12 -4.84 -7.36
CA SER A 7 47.50 -6.03 -6.77
C SER A 7 46.39 -5.68 -5.78
N ARG A 8 46.53 -4.58 -5.03
CA ARG A 8 45.53 -4.16 -4.03
C ARG A 8 44.22 -3.63 -4.62
N ALA A 9 44.28 -3.02 -5.81
CA ALA A 9 43.10 -2.47 -6.47
C ALA A 9 42.15 -3.57 -7.00
N LEU A 10 42.70 -4.69 -7.47
CA LEU A 10 41.90 -5.81 -7.99
C LEU A 10 41.12 -6.54 -6.88
N TRP A 11 41.68 -6.66 -5.67
CA TRP A 11 41.00 -7.26 -4.52
C TRP A 11 39.81 -6.43 -4.01
N LEU A 12 39.91 -5.11 -4.02
CA LEU A 12 38.82 -4.22 -3.60
C LEU A 12 37.63 -4.26 -4.57
N VAL A 13 37.89 -4.34 -5.88
CA VAL A 13 36.84 -4.45 -6.90
C VAL A 13 36.12 -5.81 -6.81
N ALA A 14 36.85 -6.89 -6.53
CA ALA A 14 36.26 -8.21 -6.31
C ALA A 14 35.41 -8.29 -5.02
N LEU A 15 35.84 -7.65 -3.93
CA LEU A 15 35.07 -7.53 -2.69
C LEU A 15 33.78 -6.71 -2.86
N LEU A 16 33.86 -5.59 -3.61
CA LEU A 16 32.70 -4.78 -3.95
C LEU A 16 31.69 -5.52 -4.85
N LEU A 17 32.16 -6.37 -5.77
CA LEU A 17 31.27 -7.17 -6.63
C LEU A 17 30.61 -8.35 -5.88
N MET A 18 31.26 -8.95 -4.88
CA MET A 18 30.62 -10.01 -4.07
C MET A 18 29.57 -9.47 -3.09
N GLN A 19 29.71 -8.23 -2.60
CA GLN A 19 28.75 -7.64 -1.66
C GLN A 19 27.40 -7.29 -2.31
N THR A 20 27.36 -7.04 -3.63
CA THR A 20 26.12 -6.66 -4.32
C THR A 20 25.18 -7.83 -4.63
N CYS A 21 25.65 -9.08 -4.56
CA CYS A 21 24.81 -10.25 -4.89
C CYS A 21 23.86 -10.69 -3.76
N CYS A 22 24.10 -10.32 -2.50
CA CYS A 22 23.34 -10.85 -1.36
C CYS A 22 22.20 -9.95 -0.85
N LEU A 23 22.03 -8.74 -1.39
CA LEU A 23 21.11 -7.74 -0.83
C LEU A 23 19.67 -7.76 -1.38
N VAL A 24 19.37 -8.63 -2.35
CA VAL A 24 17.99 -8.81 -2.85
C VAL A 24 17.61 -10.28 -2.79
N SER A 25 17.76 -10.89 -1.62
CA SER A 25 16.88 -11.99 -1.23
C SER A 25 15.52 -11.39 -0.85
N GLY A 26 14.84 -10.82 -1.85
CA GLY A 26 13.40 -10.58 -1.76
C GLY A 26 12.76 -11.96 -1.67
N GLN A 27 12.68 -12.52 -0.46
CA GLN A 27 11.75 -13.61 -0.19
C GLN A 27 10.43 -13.13 -0.77
N ALA A 28 9.93 -13.83 -1.80
CA ALA A 28 8.56 -13.67 -2.22
C ALA A 28 7.74 -13.92 -0.96
N ARG A 29 7.32 -12.83 -0.31
CA ARG A 29 6.53 -12.91 0.92
C ARG A 29 5.20 -13.45 0.46
N PHE A 30 5.03 -14.75 0.64
CA PHE A 30 3.76 -15.42 0.47
C PHE A 30 2.76 -14.71 1.37
N CYS A 31 1.67 -14.24 0.78
CA CYS A 31 0.54 -13.69 1.49
C CYS A 31 -0.19 -14.84 2.21
N PRO A 32 -0.05 -14.99 3.54
CA PRO A 32 -0.60 -16.15 4.24
C PRO A 32 -2.13 -16.23 4.13
N ASN A 33 -2.79 -15.09 3.91
CA ASN A 33 -4.24 -14.98 3.81
C ASN A 33 -4.71 -14.44 2.44
N LEU A 34 -4.08 -14.90 1.35
CA LEU A 34 -4.39 -14.42 0.00
C LEU A 34 -5.87 -14.58 -0.38
N GLN A 35 -6.47 -15.73 -0.09
CA GLN A 35 -7.88 -15.98 -0.43
C GLN A 35 -8.86 -15.07 0.35
N PRO A 36 -8.78 -14.97 1.69
CA PRO A 36 -9.56 -13.98 2.44
C PRO A 36 -9.36 -12.55 1.94
N TYR A 37 -8.13 -12.17 1.58
CA TYR A 37 -7.81 -10.86 1.05
C TYR A 37 -8.51 -10.56 -0.29
N VAL A 38 -8.47 -11.51 -1.24
CA VAL A 38 -9.16 -11.38 -2.54
C VAL A 38 -10.68 -11.24 -2.35
N GLN A 39 -11.28 -12.04 -1.48
CA GLN A 39 -12.71 -11.95 -1.18
C GLN A 39 -13.07 -10.61 -0.52
N TRP A 40 -12.22 -10.13 0.39
CA TRP A 40 -12.38 -8.82 1.01
C TRP A 40 -12.31 -7.70 -0.02
N LEU A 41 -11.36 -7.71 -0.96
CA LEU A 41 -11.28 -6.72 -2.03
C LEU A 41 -12.56 -6.63 -2.86
N GLY A 42 -13.17 -7.77 -3.18
CA GLY A 42 -14.45 -7.82 -3.90
C GLY A 42 -15.58 -7.17 -3.10
N ARG A 43 -15.69 -7.47 -1.80
CA ARG A 43 -16.68 -6.86 -0.89
C ARG A 43 -16.44 -5.37 -0.70
N TRP A 44 -15.19 -4.97 -0.50
CA TRP A 44 -14.80 -3.57 -0.33
C TRP A 44 -15.15 -2.74 -1.57
N LYS A 45 -14.82 -3.25 -2.77
CA LYS A 45 -15.27 -2.66 -4.03
C LYS A 45 -16.79 -2.52 -4.06
N ALA A 46 -17.53 -3.60 -3.76
CA ALA A 46 -18.99 -3.58 -3.83
C ALA A 46 -19.63 -2.56 -2.86
N ALA A 47 -19.03 -2.36 -1.68
CA ALA A 47 -19.50 -1.37 -0.69
C ALA A 47 -19.18 0.08 -1.10
N CYS A 48 -18.04 0.30 -1.75
CA CYS A 48 -17.54 1.64 -2.08
C CYS A 48 -17.89 2.14 -3.48
N GLN A 49 -18.00 1.23 -4.45
CA GLN A 49 -18.09 1.61 -5.86
C GLN A 49 -19.50 2.15 -6.16
N PRO A 50 -19.62 3.36 -6.73
CA PRO A 50 -20.92 3.88 -7.14
C PRO A 50 -21.49 3.05 -8.31
N GLN A 51 -22.78 2.70 -8.23
CA GLN A 51 -23.41 1.74 -9.15
C GLN A 51 -23.54 2.20 -10.61
N ASN A 52 -23.52 3.51 -10.89
CA ASN A 52 -24.08 4.05 -12.16
C ASN A 52 -23.14 4.96 -12.97
N ASN A 53 -21.82 4.84 -12.86
CA ASN A 53 -20.96 5.81 -13.53
C ASN A 53 -19.69 5.20 -14.13
N VAL A 54 -19.66 5.00 -15.45
CA VAL A 54 -18.45 4.51 -16.18
C VAL A 54 -17.21 5.41 -16.00
N SER A 55 -17.36 6.60 -15.40
CA SER A 55 -16.26 7.55 -15.15
C SER A 55 -16.07 7.87 -13.67
N TRP A 56 -16.52 7.01 -12.74
CA TRP A 56 -16.37 7.29 -11.31
C TRP A 56 -14.91 7.48 -10.86
N PHE A 57 -13.93 6.95 -11.59
CA PHE A 57 -12.50 7.17 -11.33
C PHE A 57 -12.01 8.59 -11.69
N ALA A 58 -12.81 9.41 -12.36
CA ALA A 58 -12.45 10.80 -12.70
C ALA A 58 -12.58 11.76 -11.50
N SER A 59 -13.34 11.36 -10.47
CA SER A 59 -13.45 12.11 -9.22
C SER A 59 -13.20 11.19 -8.02
N CYS A 60 -12.98 11.79 -6.85
CA CYS A 60 -12.77 11.07 -5.60
C CYS A 60 -13.92 11.29 -4.60
N SER A 61 -14.96 12.01 -5.02
CA SER A 61 -16.10 12.42 -4.17
C SER A 61 -17.00 11.27 -3.75
N TRP A 62 -16.86 10.09 -4.37
CA TRP A 62 -17.58 8.88 -4.01
C TRP A 62 -16.97 8.16 -2.80
N ILE A 63 -15.79 8.58 -2.34
CA ILE A 63 -15.12 8.00 -1.18
C ILE A 63 -15.78 8.55 0.09
N THR A 64 -16.53 7.69 0.77
CA THR A 64 -17.17 8.02 2.06
C THR A 64 -16.34 7.51 3.24
N CYS A 65 -16.71 7.90 4.47
CA CYS A 65 -16.02 7.41 5.66
C CYS A 65 -16.21 5.90 5.84
N GLU A 66 -17.40 5.38 5.53
CA GLU A 66 -17.68 3.95 5.55
C GLU A 66 -16.76 3.20 4.58
N CYS A 67 -16.57 3.76 3.37
CA CYS A 67 -15.65 3.18 2.39
C CYS A 67 -14.20 3.11 2.91
N LEU A 68 -13.73 4.16 3.60
CA LEU A 68 -12.39 4.17 4.21
C LEU A 68 -12.29 3.21 5.39
N TRP A 69 -13.34 3.06 6.19
CA TRP A 69 -13.33 2.15 7.33
C TRP A 69 -13.33 0.68 6.91
N GLU A 70 -13.99 0.34 5.80
CA GLU A 70 -13.87 -0.98 5.18
C GLU A 70 -12.44 -1.26 4.69
N ALA A 71 -11.71 -0.22 4.25
CA ALA A 71 -10.29 -0.32 3.91
C ALA A 71 -9.43 -0.76 5.11
N LEU A 72 -9.77 -0.25 6.30
CA LEU A 72 -9.11 -0.59 7.57
C LEU A 72 -9.50 -1.98 8.10
N ALA A 73 -10.55 -2.60 7.55
CA ALA A 73 -11.01 -3.94 7.94
C ALA A 73 -10.34 -5.07 7.13
N ALA A 74 -9.22 -4.76 6.46
CA ALA A 74 -8.48 -5.75 5.68
C ALA A 74 -8.05 -6.96 6.54
N PRO A 75 -8.16 -8.20 6.03
CA PRO A 75 -7.82 -9.41 6.78
C PRO A 75 -6.30 -9.71 6.79
N VAL A 76 -5.47 -8.69 6.57
CA VAL A 76 -4.01 -8.77 6.49
C VAL A 76 -3.40 -7.53 7.16
N ALA A 77 -2.16 -7.62 7.60
CA ALA A 77 -1.48 -6.47 8.16
C ALA A 77 -1.25 -5.38 7.10
N GLN A 78 -1.09 -4.14 7.53
CA GLN A 78 -0.95 -3.00 6.60
C GLN A 78 0.28 -3.10 5.71
N ASP A 79 1.38 -3.66 6.21
CA ASP A 79 2.62 -3.92 5.46
C ASP A 79 2.50 -5.13 4.51
N GLU A 80 1.48 -5.97 4.68
CA GLU A 80 1.18 -7.11 3.82
C GLU A 80 0.20 -6.76 2.68
N LEU A 81 -0.51 -5.62 2.76
CA LEU A 81 -1.48 -5.21 1.73
C LEU A 81 -0.87 -5.18 0.32
N ALA A 82 0.29 -4.53 0.18
CA ALA A 82 0.97 -4.38 -1.11
C ALA A 82 1.46 -5.73 -1.70
N PRO A 83 2.20 -6.59 -0.96
CA PRO A 83 2.62 -7.88 -1.48
C PRO A 83 1.43 -8.81 -1.75
N CYS A 84 0.39 -8.82 -0.91
CA CYS A 84 -0.83 -9.59 -1.16
C CYS A 84 -1.55 -9.16 -2.45
N PHE A 85 -1.65 -7.85 -2.70
CA PHE A 85 -2.21 -7.34 -3.95
C PHE A 85 -1.38 -7.77 -5.17
N GLN A 86 -0.05 -7.65 -5.08
CA GLN A 86 0.85 -8.05 -6.15
C GLN A 86 0.76 -9.56 -6.44
N GLU A 87 0.71 -10.39 -5.40
CA GLU A 87 0.55 -11.83 -5.54
C GLU A 87 -0.80 -12.18 -6.19
N ALA A 88 -1.89 -11.54 -5.77
CA ALA A 88 -3.21 -11.73 -6.36
C ALA A 88 -3.27 -11.32 -7.84
N LEU A 89 -2.52 -10.28 -8.23
CA LEU A 89 -2.37 -9.87 -9.64
C LEU A 89 -1.63 -10.92 -10.46
N VAL A 90 -0.49 -11.43 -9.97
CA VAL A 90 0.31 -12.45 -10.65
C VAL A 90 -0.48 -13.75 -10.82
N GLN A 91 -1.23 -14.16 -9.79
CA GLN A 91 -2.09 -15.34 -9.84
C GLN A 91 -3.41 -15.11 -10.60
N SER A 92 -3.66 -13.90 -11.12
CA SER A 92 -4.90 -13.54 -11.82
C SER A 92 -6.18 -13.83 -11.02
N LEU A 93 -6.12 -13.71 -9.70
CA LEU A 93 -7.26 -13.92 -8.80
C LEU A 93 -8.20 -12.72 -8.71
N LEU A 94 -7.74 -11.55 -9.18
CA LEU A 94 -8.52 -10.32 -9.15
C LEU A 94 -9.29 -10.11 -10.45
N GLU A 95 -10.57 -9.80 -10.32
CA GLU A 95 -11.38 -9.28 -11.41
C GLU A 95 -10.85 -7.91 -11.88
N GLN A 96 -11.05 -7.60 -13.17
CA GLN A 96 -10.55 -6.36 -13.77
C GLN A 96 -11.07 -5.11 -13.03
N ASP A 97 -12.34 -5.11 -12.63
CA ASP A 97 -12.98 -4.01 -11.91
C ASP A 97 -12.35 -3.74 -10.55
N VAL A 98 -11.98 -4.81 -9.84
CA VAL A 98 -11.28 -4.73 -8.55
C VAL A 98 -9.91 -4.11 -8.74
N LYS A 99 -9.18 -4.48 -9.80
CA LYS A 99 -7.87 -3.89 -10.13
C LYS A 99 -7.98 -2.39 -10.38
N TRP A 100 -8.97 -1.97 -11.17
CA TRP A 100 -9.24 -0.56 -11.44
C TRP A 100 -9.57 0.19 -10.16
N PHE A 101 -10.44 -0.38 -9.32
CA PHE A 101 -10.83 0.22 -8.05
C PHE A 101 -9.67 0.47 -7.10
N VAL A 102 -8.86 -0.55 -6.85
CA VAL A 102 -7.69 -0.39 -5.98
C VAL A 102 -6.70 0.59 -6.59
N THR A 103 -6.48 0.55 -7.91
CA THR A 103 -5.57 1.49 -8.60
C THR A 103 -6.06 2.94 -8.50
N SER A 104 -7.35 3.18 -8.68
CA SER A 104 -7.95 4.51 -8.56
C SER A 104 -7.82 5.06 -7.14
N LEU A 105 -8.05 4.24 -6.12
CA LEU A 105 -7.85 4.64 -4.71
C LEU A 105 -6.40 4.98 -4.42
N LEU A 106 -5.48 4.06 -4.72
CA LEU A 106 -4.08 4.19 -4.31
C LEU A 106 -3.27 5.20 -5.13
N ARG A 107 -3.68 5.50 -6.37
CA ARG A 107 -2.93 6.41 -7.25
C ARG A 107 -3.66 7.74 -7.45
N THR A 108 -4.91 7.69 -7.90
CA THR A 108 -5.66 8.89 -8.28
C THR A 108 -6.22 9.62 -7.05
N CYS A 109 -6.82 8.86 -6.13
CA CYS A 109 -7.55 9.43 -5.00
C CYS A 109 -6.76 9.47 -3.70
N ARG A 110 -5.48 9.08 -3.72
CA ARG A 110 -4.61 9.05 -2.53
C ARG A 110 -4.61 10.36 -1.74
N PRO A 111 -4.44 11.56 -2.36
CA PRO A 111 -4.47 12.80 -1.59
C PRO A 111 -5.82 13.02 -0.87
N HIS A 112 -6.93 12.60 -1.48
CA HIS A 112 -8.26 12.73 -0.90
C HIS A 112 -8.48 11.73 0.25
N THR A 113 -8.06 10.48 0.07
CA THR A 113 -8.14 9.47 1.14
C THR A 113 -7.28 9.86 2.32
N ASP A 114 -6.04 10.32 2.07
CA ASP A 114 -5.10 10.73 3.10
C ASP A 114 -5.68 11.91 3.92
N GLU A 115 -6.29 12.91 3.25
CA GLU A 115 -6.95 14.04 3.91
C GLU A 115 -8.10 13.61 4.81
N LEU A 116 -9.00 12.73 4.30
CA LEU A 116 -10.15 12.25 5.06
C LEU A 116 -9.74 11.40 6.27
N SER A 117 -8.65 10.62 6.14
CA SER A 117 -8.15 9.71 7.17
C SER A 117 -7.10 10.30 8.10
N LYS A 118 -6.82 11.61 8.01
CA LYS A 118 -5.92 12.26 8.98
C LYS A 118 -6.39 12.01 10.41
N PRO A 119 -5.47 11.93 11.39
CA PRO A 119 -5.85 11.96 12.81
C PRO A 119 -6.76 13.15 13.10
N CYS A 120 -7.85 12.92 13.82
CA CYS A 120 -8.91 13.90 14.07
C CYS A 120 -9.61 14.44 12.81
N GLY A 121 -9.38 13.81 11.65
CA GLY A 121 -10.04 14.12 10.39
C GLY A 121 -11.50 13.69 10.38
N LYS A 122 -12.19 14.03 9.28
CA LYS A 122 -13.62 13.74 9.13
C LYS A 122 -13.94 12.24 9.24
N CYS A 123 -13.05 11.40 8.72
CA CYS A 123 -13.23 9.95 8.69
C CYS A 123 -12.24 9.21 9.60
N ASP A 124 -11.68 9.88 10.61
CA ASP A 124 -10.87 9.20 11.63
C ASP A 124 -11.75 8.22 12.42
N LYS A 125 -11.49 6.92 12.22
CA LYS A 125 -12.24 5.84 12.88
C LYS A 125 -12.02 5.81 14.39
N TYR A 126 -10.90 6.35 14.86
CA TYR A 126 -10.51 6.32 16.26
C TYR A 126 -10.59 7.70 16.91
N ARG A 127 -11.40 8.60 16.33
CA ARG A 127 -11.53 9.98 16.79
C ARG A 127 -11.90 10.08 18.27
N GLU A 128 -12.75 9.19 18.77
CA GLU A 128 -13.15 9.15 20.17
C GLU A 128 -12.05 8.69 21.13
N PHE A 129 -11.01 8.02 20.62
CA PHE A 129 -9.83 7.61 21.39
C PHE A 129 -8.67 8.60 21.27
N ASN A 130 -8.71 9.44 20.23
CA ASN A 130 -7.75 10.49 19.99
C ASN A 130 -8.16 11.76 20.75
N ASP A 131 -7.20 12.46 21.36
CA ASP A 131 -7.46 13.76 21.98
C ASP A 131 -7.60 14.86 20.91
N CYS A 132 -8.81 14.95 20.35
CA CYS A 132 -9.15 15.85 19.26
C CYS A 132 -9.75 17.19 19.71
N ASP A 133 -9.75 17.48 21.02
CA ASP A 133 -10.38 18.68 21.60
C ASP A 133 -9.57 19.97 21.41
N GLY A 134 -8.42 19.90 20.72
CA GLY A 134 -7.79 21.07 20.12
C GLY A 134 -7.22 22.10 21.10
N ALA A 135 -6.94 21.74 22.36
CA ALA A 135 -6.30 22.68 23.29
C ALA A 135 -4.78 22.80 23.08
N SER A 136 -4.08 21.78 22.61
CA SER A 136 -2.63 21.86 22.35
C SER A 136 -2.09 20.61 21.68
N SER A 137 -2.00 20.61 20.35
CA SER A 137 -0.88 19.91 19.75
C SER A 137 -0.38 20.73 18.57
N PRO A 138 0.65 21.58 18.78
CA PRO A 138 1.40 22.13 17.68
C PRO A 138 2.20 20.98 17.08
N PHE A 139 1.66 20.33 16.04
CA PHE A 139 2.49 19.44 15.24
C PHE A 139 3.42 20.30 14.36
N PRO A 140 4.74 20.04 14.38
CA PRO A 140 5.72 20.67 13.49
C PRO A 140 5.63 20.17 12.04
#